data_AF-A0A661ZA88-F1
#
_entry.id   AF-A0A661ZA88-F1
#
_cell.length_a   1.000
_cell.length_b   1.000
_cell.length_c   1.000
_cell.angle_alpha   90.00
_cell.angle_beta   90.00
_cell.angle_gamma   90.00
#
_symmetry.space_group_name_H-M   'P 1'
#
loop_
_entity.id
_entity.type
_entity.pdbx_description
1 polymer ?
#
loop_
_entity_poly.entity_id
_entity_poly.type
_entity_poly.pdbx_seq_one_letter_code
_entity_poly.pdbx_strand_id
1 'polypeptide(L)'
;MKKLNLLLFIGIIAIFILPSCEPEPQPTPTYELMEGVWELTAATQADTSILNKVTSVFPTYVQLDDKNSVNSTAGPLFMYIVYGDSRFINVTSRLDEVFSYANLSLTEGEWFIDKNKVVDNFTIEMKLRFPTMETLNNIFVLLNVDPPEIAADAMDIIVYHKFRDVSISVSDDNPDQMIWEWTDNVTPVYNTKDKYGDPVLYTGVSTDSYSRCKLTFTKRVKSLTDMVNQAVQDTTTTN
;
A
#
# COMPACT_ATOMS: atom_id res chain seq x y z
N MET A 1 -83.19 46.87 -11.78
CA MET A 1 -82.85 45.47 -12.13
C MET A 1 -81.65 45.54 -13.09
N LYS A 2 -80.44 45.02 -12.87
CA LYS A 2 -79.87 43.96 -12.02
C LYS A 2 -78.43 44.33 -11.56
N LYS A 3 -78.19 44.07 -10.27
CA LYS A 3 -77.01 43.61 -9.49
C LYS A 3 -75.53 43.94 -9.83
N LEU A 4 -74.93 44.48 -8.75
CA LEU A 4 -73.57 44.47 -8.19
C LEU A 4 -72.80 43.12 -8.19
N ASN A 5 -71.45 43.16 -8.29
CA ASN A 5 -70.40 42.38 -7.59
C ASN A 5 -69.02 42.83 -8.13
N LEU A 6 -68.07 43.45 -7.41
CA LEU A 6 -67.26 43.08 -6.23
C LEU A 6 -66.31 41.88 -6.45
N LEU A 7 -64.98 42.13 -6.30
CA LEU A 7 -63.79 41.27 -6.02
C LEU A 7 -62.63 41.66 -6.98
N LEU A 8 -61.55 42.35 -6.63
CA LEU A 8 -60.54 42.21 -5.56
C LEU A 8 -59.78 40.88 -5.60
N PHE A 9 -58.60 40.84 -6.24
CA PHE A 9 -57.51 39.86 -6.03
C PHE A 9 -56.22 40.48 -6.62
N ILE A 10 -55.42 41.19 -5.82
CA ILE A 10 -54.27 40.68 -5.04
C ILE A 10 -53.29 39.94 -5.95
N GLY A 11 -52.15 40.61 -6.18
CA GLY A 11 -51.03 40.08 -6.96
C GLY A 11 -50.45 38.82 -6.33
N ILE A 12 -50.11 37.88 -7.20
CA ILE A 12 -49.24 36.76 -6.87
C ILE A 12 -47.98 37.00 -7.69
N ILE A 13 -47.01 37.67 -7.06
CA ILE A 13 -45.61 37.55 -7.48
C ILE A 13 -45.20 36.14 -7.09
N ALA A 14 -45.16 35.24 -8.06
CA ALA A 14 -44.57 33.92 -7.89
C ALA A 14 -43.05 34.11 -7.74
N ILE A 15 -42.59 34.29 -6.50
CA ILE A 15 -41.19 34.13 -6.16
C ILE A 15 -40.89 32.63 -6.33
N PHE A 16 -40.25 32.28 -7.45
CA PHE A 16 -39.61 30.99 -7.62
C PHE A 16 -38.47 30.89 -6.60
N ILE A 17 -38.77 30.36 -5.41
CA ILE A 17 -37.75 29.87 -4.49
C ILE A 17 -37.27 28.54 -5.10
N LEU A 18 -36.30 28.61 -6.01
CA LEU A 18 -35.52 27.42 -6.33
C LEU A 18 -34.83 27.02 -5.02
N PRO A 19 -35.05 25.81 -4.48
CA PRO A 19 -34.16 25.32 -3.46
C PRO A 19 -32.77 25.34 -4.09
N SER A 20 -31.86 26.10 -3.48
CA SER A 20 -30.44 25.98 -3.74
C SER A 20 -30.07 24.53 -3.48
N CYS A 21 -30.06 23.72 -4.55
CA CYS A 21 -29.51 22.38 -4.50
C CYS A 21 -28.00 22.61 -4.43
N GLU A 22 -27.48 22.75 -3.21
CA GLU A 22 -26.05 22.58 -2.99
C GLU A 22 -25.71 21.20 -3.56
N PRO A 23 -24.78 21.09 -4.51
CA PRO A 23 -24.35 19.78 -4.96
C PRO A 23 -23.82 19.06 -3.73
N GLU A 24 -24.42 17.92 -3.38
CA GLU A 24 -23.88 17.09 -2.31
C GLU A 24 -22.41 16.83 -2.60
N PRO A 25 -21.52 17.03 -1.61
CA PRO A 25 -20.10 16.80 -1.81
C PRO A 25 -19.92 15.36 -2.30
N GLN A 26 -19.37 15.22 -3.51
CA GLN A 26 -19.04 13.91 -4.03
C GLN A 26 -17.93 13.33 -3.15
N PRO A 27 -18.02 12.05 -2.74
CA PRO A 27 -16.99 11.44 -1.93
C PRO A 27 -15.66 11.43 -2.69
N THR A 28 -14.56 11.69 -1.99
CA THR A 28 -13.23 11.69 -2.59
C THR A 28 -12.92 10.28 -3.14
N PRO A 29 -12.41 10.14 -4.38
CA PRO A 29 -12.04 8.83 -4.92
C PRO A 29 -11.02 8.11 -4.03
N THR A 30 -11.17 6.79 -3.85
CA THR A 30 -10.28 5.99 -2.98
C THR A 30 -8.81 6.13 -3.40
N TYR A 31 -8.56 6.23 -4.71
CA TYR A 31 -7.24 6.46 -5.28
C TYR A 31 -6.55 7.71 -4.69
N GLU A 32 -7.24 8.85 -4.69
CA GLU A 32 -6.69 10.12 -4.18
C GLU A 32 -6.44 10.06 -2.66
N LEU A 33 -7.30 9.34 -1.92
CA LEU A 33 -7.12 9.14 -0.49
C LEU A 33 -5.90 8.28 -0.17
N MET A 34 -5.63 7.27 -0.99
CA MET A 34 -4.51 6.32 -0.82
C MET A 34 -3.14 6.92 -1.15
N GLU A 35 -3.06 7.98 -1.96
CA GLU A 35 -1.77 8.61 -2.29
C GLU A 35 -1.06 9.16 -1.04
N GLY A 36 0.25 8.92 -0.96
CA GLY A 36 1.13 9.43 0.09
C GLY A 36 2.04 8.39 0.72
N VAL A 37 2.69 8.78 1.82
CA VAL A 37 3.58 7.91 2.61
C VAL A 37 2.86 7.45 3.85
N TRP A 38 2.81 6.13 4.00
CA TRP A 38 2.06 5.43 5.02
C TRP A 38 3.00 4.59 5.88
N GLU A 39 2.90 4.73 7.20
CA GLU A 39 3.62 3.87 8.14
C GLU A 39 2.71 2.75 8.62
N LEU A 40 3.20 1.51 8.63
CA LEU A 40 2.50 0.39 9.24
C LEU A 40 2.54 0.52 10.76
N THR A 41 1.39 0.73 11.38
CA THR A 41 1.25 0.93 12.84
C THR A 41 0.61 -0.26 13.54
N ALA A 42 -0.11 -1.12 12.82
CA ALA A 42 -0.56 -2.40 13.34
C ALA A 42 -0.62 -3.45 12.23
N ALA A 43 -0.36 -4.71 12.60
CA ALA A 43 -0.55 -5.86 11.73
C ALA A 43 -1.10 -7.01 12.56
N THR A 44 -2.23 -7.58 12.15
CA THR A 44 -2.87 -8.69 12.85
C THR A 44 -3.18 -9.85 11.91
N GLN A 45 -3.11 -11.07 12.44
CA GLN A 45 -3.54 -12.30 11.78
C GLN A 45 -4.36 -13.09 12.80
N ALA A 46 -5.63 -13.39 12.46
CA ALA A 46 -6.59 -14.02 13.38
C ALA A 46 -6.58 -13.35 14.77
N ASP A 47 -6.72 -12.03 14.80
CA ASP A 47 -6.70 -11.16 15.99
C ASP A 47 -5.41 -11.16 16.82
N THR A 48 -4.37 -11.87 16.38
CA THR A 48 -3.05 -11.87 17.00
C THR A 48 -2.15 -10.85 16.31
N SER A 49 -1.49 -9.99 17.08
CA SER A 49 -0.50 -9.07 16.51
C SER A 49 0.68 -9.82 15.92
N ILE A 50 1.01 -9.50 14.68
CA ILE A 50 2.17 -10.01 13.94
C ILE A 50 3.18 -8.89 13.64
N LEU A 51 2.98 -7.69 14.19
CA LEU A 51 3.78 -6.50 13.87
C LEU A 51 5.29 -6.78 14.00
N ASN A 52 5.72 -7.39 15.11
CA ASN A 52 7.12 -7.76 15.37
C ASN A 52 7.72 -8.84 14.44
N LYS A 53 6.89 -9.50 13.63
CA LYS A 53 7.30 -10.46 12.60
C LYS A 53 7.45 -9.81 11.23
N VAL A 54 6.67 -8.76 10.97
CA VAL A 54 6.60 -8.08 9.67
C VAL A 54 7.35 -6.75 9.63
N THR A 55 7.70 -6.19 10.79
CA THR A 55 8.63 -5.07 10.95
C THR A 55 9.97 -5.57 11.48
N SER A 56 11.09 -5.04 10.97
CA SER A 56 12.43 -5.32 11.50
C SER A 56 12.97 -4.12 12.29
N VAL A 57 14.28 -3.87 12.18
CA VAL A 57 15.03 -2.78 12.80
C VAL A 57 14.46 -1.41 12.45
N PHE A 58 13.90 -1.24 11.25
CA PHE A 58 13.29 0.02 10.81
C PHE A 58 11.77 -0.10 10.68
N PRO A 59 11.03 1.03 10.85
CA PRO A 59 9.60 1.04 10.60
C PRO A 59 9.28 0.68 9.14
N THR A 60 8.13 0.02 8.95
CA THR A 60 7.63 -0.30 7.62
C THR A 60 6.89 0.90 7.04
N TYR A 61 7.41 1.46 5.95
CA TYR A 61 6.80 2.53 5.18
C TYR A 61 6.40 2.05 3.79
N VAL A 62 5.28 2.56 3.29
CA VAL A 62 4.84 2.39 1.90
C VAL A 62 4.48 3.75 1.33
N GLN A 63 5.13 4.13 0.24
CA GLN A 63 4.75 5.28 -0.56
C GLN A 63 3.92 4.80 -1.75
N LEU A 64 2.72 5.37 -1.90
CA LEU A 64 1.87 5.23 -3.08
C LEU A 64 1.85 6.57 -3.82
N ASP A 65 2.24 6.57 -5.10
CA ASP A 65 2.26 7.78 -5.92
C ASP A 65 1.22 7.80 -7.04
N ASP A 66 1.12 8.96 -7.70
CA ASP A 66 0.18 9.26 -8.77
C ASP A 66 0.48 8.54 -10.10
N LYS A 67 1.64 7.87 -10.18
CA LYS A 67 2.11 7.09 -11.34
C LYS A 67 1.94 5.60 -11.13
N ASN A 68 1.09 5.20 -10.18
CA ASN A 68 0.86 3.81 -9.81
C ASN A 68 2.12 3.13 -9.24
N SER A 69 3.14 3.87 -8.78
CA SER A 69 4.36 3.28 -8.25
C SER A 69 4.25 3.07 -6.74
N VAL A 70 4.92 2.02 -6.28
CA VAL A 70 5.12 1.72 -4.86
C VAL A 70 6.61 1.77 -4.56
N ASN A 71 7.00 2.58 -3.58
CA ASN A 71 8.35 2.56 -3.00
C ASN A 71 8.22 2.30 -1.50
N SER A 72 8.90 1.28 -0.99
CA SER A 72 8.60 0.81 0.36
C SER A 72 9.78 0.18 1.08
N THR A 73 9.66 0.16 2.40
CA THR A 73 10.46 -0.68 3.30
C THR A 73 9.74 -1.98 3.68
N ALA A 74 8.66 -2.30 2.97
CA ALA A 74 7.74 -3.39 3.27
C ALA A 74 8.19 -4.77 2.75
N GLY A 75 9.44 -4.94 2.29
CA GLY A 75 9.98 -6.22 1.86
C GLY A 75 9.69 -7.37 2.84
N PRO A 76 10.04 -7.24 4.14
CA PRO A 76 9.74 -8.27 5.15
C PRO A 76 8.25 -8.58 5.31
N LEU A 77 7.40 -7.56 5.26
CA LEU A 77 5.95 -7.71 5.31
C LEU A 77 5.44 -8.55 4.14
N PHE A 78 5.84 -8.22 2.91
CA PHE A 78 5.39 -8.98 1.73
C PHE A 78 6.00 -10.38 1.68
N MET A 79 7.22 -10.57 2.17
CA MET A 79 7.80 -11.90 2.37
C MET A 79 6.96 -12.71 3.38
N TYR A 80 6.50 -12.11 4.48
CA TYR A 80 5.60 -12.78 5.43
C TYR A 80 4.23 -13.12 4.80
N ILE A 81 3.67 -12.23 3.98
CA ILE A 81 2.41 -12.48 3.27
C ILE A 81 2.55 -13.68 2.32
N VAL A 82 3.66 -13.78 1.59
CA VAL A 82 3.86 -14.84 0.58
C VAL A 82 4.27 -16.17 1.20
N TYR A 83 5.21 -16.14 2.15
CA TYR A 83 5.92 -17.32 2.65
C TYR A 83 5.53 -17.71 4.09
N GLY A 84 4.74 -16.89 4.78
CA GLY A 84 4.32 -17.12 6.15
C GLY A 84 5.43 -17.01 7.19
N ASP A 85 5.15 -17.52 8.39
CA ASP A 85 6.05 -17.49 9.54
C ASP A 85 7.10 -18.62 9.51
N SER A 86 8.01 -18.56 8.54
CA SER A 86 9.15 -19.48 8.50
C SER A 86 10.37 -18.87 9.18
N ARG A 87 11.19 -19.73 9.83
CA ARG A 87 12.45 -19.28 10.46
C ARG A 87 13.44 -18.70 9.46
N PHE A 88 13.43 -19.21 8.23
CA PHE A 88 14.25 -18.69 7.13
C PHE A 88 13.86 -17.23 6.83
N ILE A 89 12.57 -16.94 6.67
CA ILE A 89 12.07 -15.59 6.40
C ILE A 89 12.36 -14.63 7.54
N ASN A 90 12.18 -15.03 8.80
CA ASN A 90 12.49 -14.18 9.96
C ASN A 90 13.97 -13.78 10.05
N VAL A 91 14.88 -14.61 9.52
CA VAL A 91 16.33 -14.31 9.52
C VAL A 91 16.70 -13.53 8.27
N THR A 92 16.29 -13.99 7.08
CA THR A 92 16.65 -13.33 5.81
C THR A 92 16.02 -11.95 5.67
N SER A 93 14.77 -11.76 6.06
CA SER A 93 14.08 -10.47 5.93
C SER A 93 14.73 -9.38 6.78
N ARG A 94 15.13 -9.73 8.02
CA ARG A 94 15.77 -8.78 8.94
C ARG A 94 17.16 -8.39 8.48
N LEU A 95 17.87 -9.32 7.84
CA LEU A 95 19.23 -9.11 7.36
C LEU A 95 19.25 -8.36 6.04
N ASP A 96 18.39 -8.73 5.09
CA ASP A 96 18.21 -7.99 3.84
C ASP A 96 17.81 -6.55 4.12
N GLU A 97 16.94 -6.31 5.11
CA GLU A 97 16.60 -4.94 5.51
C GLU A 97 17.85 -4.14 5.92
N VAL A 98 18.68 -4.67 6.82
CA VAL A 98 19.89 -3.98 7.32
C VAL A 98 20.87 -3.65 6.19
N PHE A 99 21.07 -4.57 5.23
CA PHE A 99 22.00 -4.35 4.10
C PHE A 99 21.40 -3.52 2.96
N SER A 100 20.11 -3.70 2.67
CA SER A 100 19.39 -2.92 1.68
C SER A 100 19.40 -1.44 2.10
N TYR A 101 19.24 -1.10 3.38
CA TYR A 101 19.35 0.29 3.84
C TYR A 101 20.77 0.82 3.99
N ALA A 102 21.76 -0.03 4.30
CA ALA A 102 23.16 0.37 4.22
C ALA A 102 23.56 0.82 2.79
N ASN A 103 22.85 0.30 1.77
CA ASN A 103 23.04 0.63 0.35
C ASN A 103 21.84 1.39 -0.29
N LEU A 104 20.85 1.87 0.49
CA LEU A 104 19.63 2.57 0.04
C LEU A 104 18.78 1.86 -1.06
N SER A 105 18.66 0.55 -1.03
CA SER A 105 17.74 -0.19 -1.90
C SER A 105 16.35 -0.29 -1.25
N LEU A 106 15.31 0.20 -1.93
CA LEU A 106 13.90 0.09 -1.52
C LEU A 106 13.23 -1.10 -2.20
N THR A 107 12.17 -1.62 -1.59
CA THR A 107 11.28 -2.57 -2.26
C THR A 107 10.32 -1.79 -3.15
N GLU A 108 10.46 -1.99 -4.46
CA GLU A 108 9.63 -1.34 -5.47
C GLU A 108 8.41 -2.18 -5.85
N GLY A 109 7.40 -1.53 -6.42
CA GLY A 109 6.19 -2.18 -6.89
C GLY A 109 5.30 -1.25 -7.69
N GLU A 110 4.10 -1.73 -7.99
CA GLU A 110 3.03 -0.97 -8.62
C GLU A 110 1.70 -1.21 -7.90
N TRP A 111 0.78 -0.26 -7.97
CA TRP A 111 -0.56 -0.40 -7.42
C TRP A 111 -1.62 0.08 -8.43
N PHE A 112 -2.78 -0.57 -8.42
CA PHE A 112 -3.83 -0.36 -9.41
C PHE A 112 -5.20 -0.34 -8.74
N ILE A 113 -6.02 0.65 -9.10
CA ILE A 113 -7.37 0.86 -8.57
C ILE A 113 -8.17 1.68 -9.58
N ASP A 114 -9.51 1.61 -9.51
CA ASP A 114 -10.40 2.46 -10.32
C ASP A 114 -10.30 3.93 -9.88
N LYS A 115 -9.49 4.73 -10.59
CA LYS A 115 -9.05 6.09 -10.16
C LYS A 115 -10.17 7.09 -9.84
N ASN A 116 -11.35 6.95 -10.46
CA ASN A 116 -12.44 7.95 -10.37
C ASN A 116 -13.64 7.45 -9.56
N LYS A 117 -13.45 6.46 -8.69
CA LYS A 117 -14.53 5.85 -7.91
C LYS A 117 -14.12 5.65 -6.46
N VAL A 118 -15.12 5.57 -5.59
CA VAL A 118 -14.98 4.94 -4.28
C VAL A 118 -15.08 3.44 -4.50
N VAL A 119 -14.03 2.71 -4.11
CA VAL A 119 -13.95 1.25 -4.19
C VAL A 119 -13.36 0.68 -2.92
N ASP A 120 -13.70 -0.58 -2.64
CA ASP A 120 -13.30 -1.31 -1.43
C ASP A 120 -12.14 -2.30 -1.67
N ASN A 121 -11.63 -2.34 -2.91
CA ASN A 121 -10.60 -3.28 -3.32
C ASN A 121 -9.61 -2.64 -4.30
N PHE A 122 -8.35 -3.06 -4.23
CA PHE A 122 -7.29 -2.66 -5.16
C PHE A 122 -6.35 -3.82 -5.47
N THR A 123 -5.43 -3.60 -6.40
CA THR A 123 -4.35 -4.52 -6.73
C THR A 123 -3.00 -3.92 -6.35
N ILE A 124 -2.11 -4.72 -5.78
CA ILE A 124 -0.72 -4.34 -5.52
C ILE A 124 0.23 -5.39 -6.07
N GLU A 125 1.30 -4.97 -6.72
CA GLU A 125 2.38 -5.80 -7.23
C GLU A 125 3.69 -5.38 -6.57
N MET A 126 4.38 -6.29 -5.89
CA MET A 126 5.67 -6.01 -5.26
C MET A 126 6.79 -6.81 -5.90
N LYS A 127 7.92 -6.16 -6.18
CA LYS A 127 9.13 -6.80 -6.70
C LYS A 127 9.96 -7.29 -5.52
N LEU A 128 9.95 -8.59 -5.28
CA LEU A 128 10.77 -9.19 -4.23
C LEU A 128 11.94 -9.91 -4.88
N ARG A 129 13.15 -9.57 -4.42
CA ARG A 129 14.37 -10.27 -4.78
C ARG A 129 14.69 -11.23 -3.64
N PHE A 130 14.93 -12.50 -3.96
CA PHE A 130 15.56 -13.39 -2.99
C PHE A 130 17.01 -12.94 -2.76
N PRO A 131 17.52 -12.94 -1.52
CA PRO A 131 18.91 -12.60 -1.26
C PRO A 131 19.84 -13.47 -2.08
N THR A 132 20.94 -12.89 -2.58
CA THR A 132 21.93 -13.68 -3.31
C THR A 132 22.65 -14.65 -2.38
N MET A 133 23.18 -15.75 -2.93
CA MET A 133 24.06 -16.64 -2.19
C MET A 133 25.27 -15.90 -1.60
N GLU A 134 25.77 -14.88 -2.29
CA GLU A 134 26.85 -14.02 -1.80
C GLU A 134 26.41 -13.22 -0.57
N THR A 135 25.23 -12.62 -0.60
CA THR A 135 24.63 -11.93 0.55
C THR A 135 24.43 -12.89 1.73
N LEU A 136 23.87 -14.08 1.49
CA LEU A 136 23.69 -15.10 2.53
C LEU A 136 25.03 -15.61 3.09
N ASN A 137 26.04 -15.84 2.26
CA ASN A 137 27.36 -16.26 2.71
C ASN A 137 28.04 -15.18 3.55
N ASN A 138 27.98 -13.91 3.12
CA ASN A 138 28.50 -12.78 3.89
C ASN A 138 27.79 -12.63 5.24
N ILE A 139 26.49 -12.92 5.28
CA ILE A 139 25.67 -13.01 6.50
C ILE A 139 26.18 -14.12 7.44
N PHE A 140 26.38 -15.33 6.93
CA PHE A 140 26.83 -16.49 7.73
C PHE A 140 28.23 -16.24 8.29
N VAL A 141 29.13 -15.67 7.49
CA VAL A 141 30.46 -15.23 7.91
C VAL A 141 30.39 -14.15 8.99
N LEU A 142 29.50 -13.15 8.85
CA LEU A 142 29.33 -12.09 9.84
C LEU A 142 28.74 -12.60 11.17
N LEU A 143 27.85 -13.58 11.12
CA LEU A 143 27.25 -14.24 12.29
C LEU A 143 28.14 -15.36 12.87
N ASN A 144 29.30 -15.61 12.27
CA ASN A 144 30.24 -16.67 12.65
C ASN A 144 29.57 -18.06 12.71
N VAL A 145 28.73 -18.34 11.71
CA VAL A 145 28.07 -19.63 11.48
C VAL A 145 28.52 -20.15 10.13
N ASP A 146 28.86 -21.43 10.02
CA ASP A 146 29.27 -22.01 8.73
C ASP A 146 28.09 -22.01 7.74
N PRO A 147 28.25 -21.45 6.54
CA PRO A 147 27.20 -21.47 5.53
C PRO A 147 26.97 -22.91 5.03
N PRO A 148 25.71 -23.37 4.89
CA PRO A 148 25.43 -24.64 4.22
C PRO A 148 25.80 -24.57 2.74
N GLU A 149 26.35 -25.65 2.16
CA GLU A 149 26.56 -25.76 0.71
C GLU A 149 25.20 -25.77 -0.01
N ILE A 150 24.82 -24.62 -0.58
CA ILE A 150 23.61 -24.46 -1.41
C ILE A 150 24.06 -24.15 -2.85
N ALA A 151 23.41 -24.78 -3.83
CA ALA A 151 23.70 -24.55 -5.25
C ALA A 151 23.38 -23.09 -5.66
N ALA A 152 24.37 -22.43 -6.26
CA ALA A 152 24.38 -20.99 -6.56
C ALA A 152 23.34 -20.53 -7.60
N ASP A 153 22.78 -21.43 -8.39
CA ASP A 153 21.93 -21.10 -9.54
C ASP A 153 20.52 -20.60 -9.17
N ALA A 154 20.13 -20.65 -7.90
CA ALA A 154 18.75 -20.40 -7.46
C ALA A 154 18.46 -18.98 -6.90
N MET A 155 19.44 -18.08 -6.78
CA MET A 155 19.35 -16.97 -5.82
C MET A 155 19.50 -15.53 -6.36
N ASP A 156 19.27 -15.27 -7.64
CA ASP A 156 19.10 -13.89 -8.13
C ASP A 156 17.82 -13.72 -8.96
N ILE A 157 16.72 -14.25 -8.44
CA ILE A 157 15.42 -14.17 -9.09
C ILE A 157 14.63 -13.03 -8.46
N ILE A 158 14.21 -12.09 -9.30
CA ILE A 158 13.19 -11.09 -8.96
C ILE A 158 11.83 -11.69 -9.30
N VAL A 159 11.01 -11.89 -8.28
CA VAL A 159 9.65 -12.37 -8.43
C VAL A 159 8.70 -11.20 -8.16
N TYR A 160 7.82 -10.97 -9.12
CA TYR A 160 6.74 -9.99 -9.06
C TYR A 160 5.54 -10.66 -8.39
N HIS A 161 5.18 -10.17 -7.20
CA HIS A 161 4.10 -10.69 -6.39
C HIS A 161 2.89 -9.78 -6.50
N LYS A 162 1.94 -10.17 -7.35
CA LYS A 162 0.70 -9.43 -7.58
C LYS A 162 -0.41 -10.01 -6.72
N PHE A 163 -1.08 -9.17 -5.94
CA PHE A 163 -2.26 -9.51 -5.16
C PHE A 163 -3.43 -8.70 -5.70
N ARG A 164 -4.40 -9.37 -6.31
CA ARG A 164 -5.65 -8.76 -6.76
C ARG A 164 -6.68 -8.81 -5.65
N ASP A 165 -7.58 -7.84 -5.65
CA ASP A 165 -8.74 -7.77 -4.75
C ASP A 165 -8.38 -7.63 -3.27
N VAL A 166 -7.23 -7.01 -2.96
CA VAL A 166 -6.85 -6.65 -1.59
C VAL A 166 -7.86 -5.63 -1.09
N SER A 167 -8.49 -5.91 0.06
CA SER A 167 -9.48 -4.99 0.61
C SER A 167 -8.80 -3.72 1.11
N ILE A 168 -9.44 -2.58 0.88
CA ILE A 168 -9.00 -1.26 1.32
C ILE A 168 -10.15 -0.57 2.06
N SER A 169 -9.81 0.03 3.21
CA SER A 169 -10.68 0.96 3.92
C SER A 169 -9.91 2.24 4.22
N VAL A 170 -10.34 3.35 3.61
CA VAL A 170 -9.87 4.72 3.84
C VAL A 170 -11.04 5.66 3.60
N SER A 171 -11.16 6.75 4.37
CA SER A 171 -12.33 7.64 4.33
C SER A 171 -11.94 9.08 4.59
N ASP A 172 -12.72 10.02 4.05
CA ASP A 172 -12.57 11.47 4.31
C ASP A 172 -12.72 11.83 5.81
N ASP A 173 -13.48 11.06 6.59
CA ASP A 173 -13.66 11.27 8.04
C ASP A 173 -12.39 10.96 8.86
N ASN A 174 -11.50 10.13 8.31
CA ASN A 174 -10.25 9.72 8.93
C ASN A 174 -9.17 9.50 7.85
N PRO A 175 -8.74 10.57 7.16
CA PRO A 175 -7.87 10.48 5.99
C PRO A 175 -6.43 10.08 6.35
N ASP A 176 -6.10 10.09 7.65
CA ASP A 176 -4.79 9.72 8.16
C ASP A 176 -4.70 8.24 8.55
N GLN A 177 -5.77 7.46 8.37
CA GLN A 177 -5.78 6.02 8.60
C GLN A 177 -6.21 5.27 7.35
N MET A 178 -5.45 4.21 7.03
CA MET A 178 -5.74 3.31 5.94
C MET A 178 -5.60 1.87 6.41
N ILE A 179 -6.53 1.01 6.04
CA ILE A 179 -6.51 -0.41 6.42
C ILE A 179 -6.50 -1.26 5.15
N TRP A 180 -5.56 -2.19 5.07
CA TRP A 180 -5.51 -3.21 4.04
C TRP A 180 -5.82 -4.58 4.63
N GLU A 181 -6.61 -5.39 3.92
CA GLU A 181 -6.91 -6.76 4.37
C GLU A 181 -6.65 -7.78 3.26
N TRP A 182 -5.76 -8.74 3.55
CA TRP A 182 -5.57 -9.96 2.78
C TRP A 182 -6.59 -10.98 3.25
N THR A 183 -7.73 -11.01 2.57
CA THR A 183 -8.83 -11.95 2.81
C THR A 183 -8.75 -13.13 1.84
N ASP A 184 -9.62 -14.13 1.99
CA ASP A 184 -9.70 -15.27 1.06
C ASP A 184 -10.10 -14.89 -0.38
N ASN A 185 -10.60 -13.67 -0.61
CA ASN A 185 -10.92 -13.18 -1.94
C ASN A 185 -9.69 -12.75 -2.74
N VAL A 186 -8.53 -12.59 -2.08
CA VAL A 186 -7.32 -12.16 -2.76
C VAL A 186 -6.84 -13.24 -3.72
N THR A 187 -6.61 -12.83 -4.96
CA THR A 187 -6.07 -13.71 -6.01
C THR A 187 -4.61 -13.35 -6.28
N PRO A 188 -3.64 -14.11 -5.73
CA PRO A 188 -2.23 -13.86 -6.00
C PRO A 188 -1.79 -14.41 -7.36
N VAL A 189 -0.83 -13.73 -7.98
CA VAL A 189 -0.13 -14.16 -9.18
C VAL A 189 1.35 -13.86 -9.03
N TYR A 190 2.19 -14.85 -9.28
CA TYR A 190 3.64 -14.74 -9.16
C TYR A 190 4.29 -14.92 -10.52
N ASN A 191 5.09 -13.95 -10.94
CA ASN A 191 5.81 -14.03 -12.22
C ASN A 191 7.25 -13.59 -12.06
N THR A 192 8.14 -14.15 -12.87
CA THR A 192 9.40 -13.52 -13.23
C THR A 192 9.23 -12.78 -14.55
N LYS A 193 10.29 -12.14 -15.04
CA LYS A 193 10.33 -11.60 -16.39
C LYS A 193 11.43 -12.27 -17.18
N ASP A 194 11.16 -12.56 -18.45
CA ASP A 194 12.20 -13.05 -19.35
C ASP A 194 13.13 -11.91 -19.81
N LYS A 195 14.06 -12.21 -20.71
CA LYS A 195 15.02 -11.23 -21.25
C LYS A 195 14.37 -10.09 -22.07
N TYR A 196 13.11 -10.24 -22.48
CA TYR A 196 12.34 -9.23 -23.20
C TYR A 196 11.43 -8.41 -22.25
N GLY A 197 11.34 -8.81 -20.99
CA GLY A 197 10.47 -8.19 -19.99
C GLY A 197 9.07 -8.81 -19.94
N ASP A 198 8.82 -9.88 -20.71
CA ASP A 198 7.52 -10.55 -20.73
C ASP A 198 7.32 -11.40 -19.47
N PRO A 199 6.11 -11.46 -18.91
CA PRO A 199 5.84 -12.21 -17.69
C PRO A 199 5.96 -13.72 -17.93
N VAL A 200 6.72 -14.38 -17.08
CA VAL A 200 6.84 -15.84 -17.03
C VAL A 200 6.31 -16.32 -15.69
N LEU A 201 5.35 -17.25 -15.72
CA LEU A 201 4.74 -17.77 -14.50
C LEU A 201 5.81 -18.38 -13.58
N TYR A 202 5.84 -17.92 -12.33
CA TYR A 202 6.71 -18.46 -11.31
C TYR A 202 5.97 -19.50 -10.47
N THR A 203 6.45 -20.74 -10.50
CA THR A 203 5.82 -21.87 -9.79
C THR A 203 6.54 -22.27 -8.51
N GLY A 204 7.52 -21.49 -8.05
CA GLY A 204 8.28 -21.79 -6.83
C GLY A 204 7.51 -21.53 -5.53
N VAL A 205 6.34 -20.88 -5.62
CA VAL A 205 5.44 -20.61 -4.49
C VAL A 205 4.01 -20.94 -4.90
N SER A 206 3.26 -21.55 -3.98
CA SER A 206 1.84 -21.82 -4.19
C SER A 206 1.03 -20.52 -4.10
N THR A 207 0.13 -20.31 -5.07
CA THR A 207 -0.85 -19.23 -5.05
C THR A 207 -1.91 -19.41 -3.97
N ASP A 208 -2.04 -20.60 -3.39
CA ASP A 208 -3.08 -20.87 -2.39
C ASP A 208 -2.62 -20.56 -0.95
N SER A 209 -1.31 -20.37 -0.73
CA SER A 209 -0.68 -20.42 0.61
C SER A 209 -0.32 -19.07 1.24
N TYR A 210 -0.89 -17.95 0.80
CA TYR A 210 -0.57 -16.63 1.39
C TYR A 210 -1.18 -16.44 2.79
N SER A 211 -0.52 -15.63 3.61
CA SER A 211 -0.99 -15.25 4.94
C SER A 211 -2.15 -14.27 4.85
N ARG A 212 -3.25 -14.58 5.54
CA ARG A 212 -4.37 -13.65 5.72
C ARG A 212 -4.05 -12.71 6.87
N CYS A 213 -4.14 -11.41 6.63
CA CYS A 213 -3.81 -10.41 7.64
C CYS A 213 -4.57 -9.10 7.42
N LYS A 214 -4.65 -8.32 8.49
CA LYS A 214 -5.13 -6.94 8.49
C LYS A 214 -3.97 -6.03 8.85
N LEU A 215 -3.72 -5.06 8.01
CA LEU A 215 -2.65 -4.08 8.15
C LEU A 215 -3.28 -2.71 8.34
N THR A 216 -2.91 -2.03 9.41
CA THR A 216 -3.33 -0.65 9.66
C THR A 216 -2.15 0.27 9.46
N PHE A 217 -2.38 1.30 8.66
CA PHE A 217 -1.41 2.33 8.34
C PHE A 217 -1.84 3.69 8.87
N THR A 218 -0.84 4.50 9.20
CA THR A 218 -1.01 5.91 9.55
C THR A 218 -0.25 6.78 8.56
N LYS A 219 -0.91 7.82 8.05
CA LYS A 219 -0.33 8.75 7.08
C LYS A 219 0.76 9.57 7.75
N ARG A 220 1.93 9.68 7.10
CA ARG A 220 3.06 10.50 7.58
C ARG A 220 3.21 11.78 6.77
N VAL A 221 3.21 11.67 5.45
CA VAL A 221 3.21 12.81 4.55
C VAL A 221 2.29 12.52 3.36
N LYS A 222 1.63 13.57 2.84
CA LYS A 222 0.81 13.45 1.63
C LYS A 222 1.64 13.19 0.38
N SER A 223 2.85 13.74 0.31
CA SER A 223 3.80 13.48 -0.78
C SER A 223 5.23 13.84 -0.39
N LEU A 224 6.23 13.33 -1.13
CA LEU A 224 7.62 13.81 -1.03
C LEU A 224 7.72 15.32 -1.32
N THR A 225 6.87 15.84 -2.21
CA THR A 225 6.77 17.27 -2.53
C THR A 225 6.34 18.10 -1.32
N ASP A 226 5.37 17.62 -0.54
CA ASP A 226 4.92 18.30 0.67
C ASP A 226 5.99 18.32 1.75
N MET A 227 6.78 17.23 1.86
CA MET A 227 7.92 17.17 2.76
C MET A 227 9.02 18.15 2.38
N VAL A 228 9.32 18.31 1.08
CA VAL A 228 10.27 19.32 0.58
C VAL A 228 9.75 20.73 0.86
N ASN A 229 8.47 20.98 0.63
CA ASN A 229 7.86 22.29 0.89
C ASN A 229 7.88 22.65 2.38
N GLN A 230 7.62 21.68 3.27
CA GLN A 230 7.72 21.87 4.73
C GLN A 230 9.16 22.13 5.17
N ALA A 231 10.14 21.35 4.67
CA ALA A 231 11.55 21.56 5.00
C ALA A 231 12.08 22.94 4.53
N VAL A 232 11.62 23.42 3.36
CA VAL A 232 11.94 24.77 2.87
C VAL A 232 11.34 25.84 3.78
N GLN A 233 10.09 25.66 4.23
CA GLN A 233 9.43 26.61 5.14
C GLN A 233 10.13 26.69 6.50
N ASP A 234 10.50 25.56 7.10
CA ASP A 234 11.20 25.51 8.40
C ASP A 234 12.57 26.20 8.35
N THR A 235 13.25 26.16 7.20
CA THR A 235 14.53 26.84 6.99
C THR A 235 14.38 28.38 6.90
N THR A 236 13.23 28.87 6.44
CA THR A 236 12.93 30.33 6.38
C THR A 236 12.45 30.92 7.70
N THR A 237 11.90 30.13 8.62
CA THR A 237 11.51 30.61 9.97
C THR A 237 12.65 30.63 10.98
N THR A 238 13.83 30.13 10.61
CA THR A 238 15.01 30.06 11.48
C THR A 238 16.08 31.12 11.13
N ASN A 239 15.74 32.10 10.29
CA ASN A 239 16.61 33.25 9.95
C ASN A 239 15.98 34.58 10.36
#